data_AF-A0A9E4M8I5-F1
#
_entry.id   AF-A0A9E4M8I5-F1
#
_cell.length_a   1.000
_cell.length_b   1.000
_cell.length_c   1.000
_cell.angle_alpha   90.00
_cell.angle_beta   90.00
_cell.angle_gamma   90.00
#
_symmetry.space_group_name_H-M   'P 1'
#
loop_
_entity.id
_entity.type
_entity.pdbx_description
1 polymer ?
#
loop_
_entity_poly.entity_id
_entity_poly.type
_entity_poly.pdbx_seq_one_letter_code
_entity_poly.pdbx_strand_id
1 'polypeptide(L)'
;WIDAKYYAATQVVDEARHVEVFGRYLRTKLNSEYPINPHLRLLLDDIIGDSRWDMTYLGMQIMVEGLALAAFGFMHAGTEEPLLKQLLRYVMADEARHVAFGVLSLQEYYSNLTQAEIRERQEFAFEAAVRMRDRFLSQEVYERLGVPVRPMVELLLNLPPERSAFQRMLFAKIVPNCRKLGLLDAGDGWLRDRFTEIGVIEFEHHVDTSEEYEEFVAA
;
A
#
# COMPACT_ATOMS: atom_id res chain seq x y z
N TRP A 1 -9.31 -16.98 -17.87
CA TRP A 1 -9.45 -16.80 -16.42
C TRP A 1 -10.84 -16.27 -16.07
N ILE A 2 -11.75 -17.15 -15.63
CA ILE A 2 -13.09 -16.77 -15.13
C ILE A 2 -13.03 -16.45 -13.63
N ASP A 3 -12.23 -17.20 -12.87
CA ASP A 3 -12.08 -17.02 -11.42
C ASP A 3 -11.53 -15.63 -11.06
N ALA A 4 -10.58 -15.09 -11.84
CA ALA A 4 -10.13 -13.71 -11.64
C ALA A 4 -11.23 -12.68 -11.84
N LYS A 5 -12.17 -12.93 -12.76
CA LYS A 5 -13.31 -12.01 -12.96
C LYS A 5 -14.27 -12.05 -11.79
N TYR A 6 -14.53 -13.23 -11.24
CA TYR A 6 -15.35 -13.39 -10.03
C TYR A 6 -14.69 -12.75 -8.82
N TYR A 7 -13.38 -12.91 -8.69
CA TYR A 7 -12.62 -12.25 -7.66
C TYR A 7 -12.69 -10.73 -7.79
N ALA A 8 -12.34 -10.19 -8.96
CA ALA A 8 -12.38 -8.75 -9.22
C ALA A 8 -13.77 -8.14 -8.98
N ALA A 9 -14.84 -8.85 -9.34
CA ALA A 9 -16.20 -8.42 -9.06
C ALA A 9 -16.50 -8.36 -7.55
N THR A 10 -15.96 -9.31 -6.77
CA THR A 10 -16.09 -9.31 -5.30
C THR A 10 -15.33 -8.14 -4.69
N GLN A 11 -14.10 -7.89 -5.16
CA GLN A 11 -13.31 -6.73 -4.73
C GLN A 11 -14.06 -5.42 -4.98
N VAL A 12 -14.66 -5.22 -6.15
CA VAL A 12 -15.47 -4.01 -6.43
C VAL A 12 -16.61 -3.81 -5.41
N VAL A 13 -17.25 -4.90 -4.97
CA VAL A 13 -18.28 -4.83 -3.93
C VAL A 13 -17.67 -4.47 -2.57
N ASP A 14 -16.52 -5.04 -2.21
CA ASP A 14 -15.82 -4.75 -0.97
C ASP A 14 -15.38 -3.27 -0.91
N GLU A 15 -14.73 -2.76 -1.96
CA GLU A 15 -14.29 -1.35 -2.04
C GLU A 15 -15.48 -0.37 -1.94
N ALA A 16 -16.61 -0.68 -2.59
CA ALA A 16 -17.81 0.15 -2.49
C ALA A 16 -18.33 0.22 -1.05
N ARG A 17 -18.25 -0.88 -0.30
CA ARG A 17 -18.63 -0.92 1.11
C ARG A 17 -17.64 -0.17 1.99
N HIS A 18 -16.35 -0.25 1.69
CA HIS A 18 -15.31 0.47 2.42
C HIS A 18 -15.47 1.98 2.30
N VAL A 19 -15.69 2.47 1.07
CA VAL A 19 -15.98 3.89 0.80
C VAL A 19 -17.21 4.36 1.58
N GLU A 20 -18.30 3.58 1.55
CA GLU A 20 -19.53 3.95 2.25
C GLU A 20 -19.33 3.97 3.78
N VAL A 21 -18.69 2.95 4.35
CA VAL A 21 -18.55 2.85 5.81
C VAL A 21 -17.60 3.90 6.37
N PHE A 22 -16.46 4.15 5.72
CA PHE A 22 -15.55 5.21 6.14
C PHE A 22 -16.13 6.59 5.87
N GLY A 23 -16.79 6.80 4.73
CA GLY A 23 -17.48 8.05 4.44
C GLY A 23 -18.57 8.38 5.46
N ARG A 24 -19.33 7.38 5.91
CA ARG A 24 -20.30 7.55 7.01
C ARG A 24 -19.61 7.80 8.35
N TYR A 25 -18.52 7.09 8.67
CA TYR A 25 -17.76 7.30 9.91
C TYR A 25 -17.22 8.74 9.98
N LEU A 26 -16.54 9.20 8.93
CA LEU A 26 -15.98 10.55 8.84
C LEU A 26 -17.07 11.62 9.03
N ARG A 27 -18.19 11.52 8.30
CA ARG A 27 -19.27 12.51 8.37
C ARG A 27 -20.02 12.51 9.70
N THR A 28 -20.29 11.33 10.27
CA THR A 28 -21.17 11.23 11.46
C THR A 28 -20.43 11.21 12.79
N LYS A 29 -19.13 10.89 12.81
CA LYS A 29 -18.31 10.81 14.03
C LYS A 29 -17.23 11.89 14.11
N LEU A 30 -16.57 12.22 13.00
CA LEU A 30 -15.47 13.19 12.99
C LEU A 30 -15.88 14.57 12.45
N ASN A 31 -16.98 14.63 11.68
CA ASN A 31 -17.48 15.83 11.00
C ASN A 31 -16.38 16.60 10.23
N SER A 32 -15.45 15.86 9.64
CA SER A 32 -14.27 16.39 8.95
C SER A 32 -13.75 15.38 7.94
N GLU A 33 -13.34 15.87 6.77
CA GLU A 33 -12.73 15.08 5.71
C GLU A 33 -11.59 15.86 5.05
N TYR A 34 -10.64 15.15 4.47
CA TYR A 34 -9.56 15.73 3.67
C TYR A 34 -9.75 15.33 2.20
N PRO A 35 -9.33 16.18 1.25
CA PRO A 35 -9.23 15.75 -0.14
C PRO A 35 -8.19 14.63 -0.27
N ILE A 36 -8.26 13.89 -1.37
CA ILE A 36 -7.21 12.92 -1.70
C ILE A 36 -5.85 13.63 -1.79
N ASN A 37 -4.83 13.04 -1.17
CA ASN A 37 -3.47 13.51 -1.24
C ASN A 37 -2.97 13.54 -2.71
N PRO A 38 -2.31 14.61 -3.17
CA PRO A 38 -1.86 14.73 -4.56
C PRO A 38 -0.92 13.60 -5.01
N HIS A 39 -0.02 13.12 -4.15
CA HIS A 39 0.89 12.03 -4.50
C HIS A 39 0.15 10.69 -4.66
N LEU A 40 -0.86 10.44 -3.81
CA LEU A 40 -1.74 9.28 -3.98
C LEU A 40 -2.56 9.40 -5.27
N ARG A 41 -3.13 10.57 -5.56
CA ARG A 41 -3.88 10.79 -6.79
C ARG A 41 -3.03 10.48 -8.02
N LEU A 42 -1.81 11.02 -8.10
CA LEU A 42 -0.90 10.76 -9.22
C LEU A 42 -0.60 9.27 -9.40
N LEU A 43 -0.34 8.56 -8.29
CA LEU A 43 -0.13 7.11 -8.36
C LEU A 43 -1.37 6.39 -8.88
N LEU A 44 -2.56 6.72 -8.37
CA LEU A 44 -3.82 6.11 -8.83
C LEU A 44 -4.09 6.42 -10.31
N ASP A 45 -3.86 7.65 -10.74
CA ASP A 45 -4.03 8.07 -12.14
C ASP A 45 -3.10 7.27 -13.08
N ASP A 46 -1.85 7.05 -12.70
CA ASP A 46 -0.90 6.22 -13.45
C ASP A 46 -1.36 4.75 -13.52
N ILE A 47 -1.86 4.21 -12.40
CA ILE A 47 -2.33 2.82 -12.27
C ILE A 47 -3.55 2.56 -13.17
N ILE A 48 -4.56 3.44 -13.11
CA ILE A 48 -5.81 3.27 -13.87
C ILE A 48 -5.64 3.66 -15.35
N GLY A 49 -4.62 4.47 -15.66
CA GLY A 49 -4.27 4.87 -17.01
C GLY A 49 -3.54 3.78 -17.80
N ASP A 50 -2.91 2.80 -17.14
CA ASP A 50 -2.23 1.70 -17.81
C ASP A 50 -3.25 0.69 -18.38
N SER A 51 -3.18 0.45 -19.68
CA SER A 51 -4.06 -0.49 -20.38
C SER A 51 -3.80 -1.97 -20.02
N ARG A 52 -2.65 -2.27 -19.40
CA ARG A 52 -2.25 -3.63 -19.06
C ARG A 52 -2.80 -3.98 -17.69
N TRP A 53 -3.64 -5.01 -17.66
CA TRP A 53 -4.34 -5.42 -16.43
C TRP A 53 -3.38 -5.76 -15.27
N ASP A 54 -2.21 -6.31 -15.58
CA ASP A 54 -1.23 -6.72 -14.58
C ASP A 54 -0.55 -5.51 -13.92
N MET A 55 -0.43 -4.39 -14.65
CA MET A 55 0.07 -3.13 -14.08
C MET A 55 -0.95 -2.52 -13.12
N THR A 56 -2.25 -2.59 -13.48
CA THR A 56 -3.32 -2.21 -12.55
C THR A 56 -3.27 -3.08 -11.29
N TYR A 57 -3.04 -4.40 -11.45
CA TYR A 57 -2.96 -5.33 -10.33
C TYR A 57 -1.74 -5.10 -9.44
N LEU A 58 -0.58 -4.88 -10.05
CA LEU A 58 0.65 -4.53 -9.34
C LEU A 58 0.44 -3.23 -8.56
N GLY A 59 -0.12 -2.22 -9.20
CA GLY A 59 -0.40 -0.92 -8.60
C GLY A 59 -1.39 -0.98 -7.44
N MET A 60 -2.60 -1.50 -7.67
CA MET A 60 -3.64 -1.51 -6.65
C MET A 60 -3.35 -2.58 -5.58
N GLN A 61 -3.27 -3.84 -5.98
CA GLN A 61 -3.25 -4.96 -5.03
C GLN A 61 -1.92 -5.13 -4.31
N ILE A 62 -0.79 -4.76 -4.92
CA ILE A 62 0.51 -4.94 -4.28
C ILE A 62 0.97 -3.64 -3.62
N MET A 63 0.90 -2.52 -4.34
CA MET A 63 1.44 -1.25 -3.86
C MET A 63 0.44 -0.48 -2.97
N VAL A 64 -0.77 -0.19 -3.47
CA VAL A 64 -1.74 0.67 -2.77
C VAL A 64 -2.36 -0.04 -1.57
N GLU A 65 -2.83 -1.28 -1.74
CA GLU A 65 -3.44 -2.06 -0.65
C GLU A 65 -2.40 -2.45 0.40
N GLY A 66 -1.20 -2.86 -0.02
CA GLY A 66 -0.09 -3.13 0.91
C GLY A 66 0.22 -1.92 1.80
N LEU A 67 0.13 -0.71 1.24
CA LEU A 67 0.24 0.52 2.01
C LEU A 67 -0.98 0.81 2.90
N ALA A 68 -2.19 0.58 2.39
CA ALA A 68 -3.42 0.76 3.16
C ALA A 68 -3.40 -0.12 4.41
N LEU A 69 -2.99 -1.38 4.30
CA LEU A 69 -2.83 -2.31 5.40
C LEU A 69 -1.81 -1.86 6.45
N ALA A 70 -0.67 -1.31 6.02
CA ALA A 70 0.31 -0.74 6.95
C ALA A 70 -0.32 0.41 7.77
N ALA A 71 -1.03 1.32 7.09
CA ALA A 71 -1.70 2.45 7.74
C ALA A 71 -2.86 2.00 8.66
N PHE A 72 -3.68 1.05 8.21
CA PHE A 72 -4.78 0.49 8.99
C PHE A 72 -4.27 -0.27 10.21
N GLY A 73 -3.20 -1.07 10.08
CA GLY A 73 -2.56 -1.76 11.19
C GLY A 73 -2.03 -0.80 12.25
N PHE A 74 -1.35 0.28 11.83
CA PHE A 74 -0.89 1.32 12.74
C PHE A 74 -2.06 2.03 13.46
N MET A 75 -3.11 2.41 12.74
CA MET A 75 -4.29 3.03 13.34
C MET A 75 -5.03 2.07 14.27
N HIS A 76 -5.14 0.80 13.92
CA HIS A 76 -5.81 -0.23 14.73
C HIS A 76 -5.07 -0.47 16.05
N ALA A 77 -3.73 -0.49 16.01
CA ALA A 77 -2.89 -0.61 17.19
C ALA A 77 -3.03 0.60 18.12
N GLY A 78 -3.11 1.82 17.55
CA GLY A 78 -3.15 3.07 18.33
C GLY A 78 -4.55 3.51 18.79
N THR A 79 -5.62 3.07 18.13
CA THR A 79 -6.98 3.53 18.47
C THR A 79 -7.57 2.77 19.67
N GLU A 80 -8.25 3.52 20.54
CA GLU A 80 -9.09 3.01 21.62
C GLU A 80 -10.59 3.07 21.27
N GLU A 81 -10.96 3.71 20.16
CA GLU A 81 -12.37 3.88 19.77
C GLU A 81 -12.95 2.55 19.24
N PRO A 82 -13.95 1.95 19.91
CA PRO A 82 -14.38 0.59 19.60
C PRO A 82 -14.93 0.41 18.18
N LEU A 83 -15.68 1.39 17.65
CA LEU A 83 -16.23 1.30 16.31
C LEU A 83 -15.12 1.33 15.27
N LEU A 84 -14.20 2.29 15.34
CA LEU A 84 -13.06 2.38 14.42
C LEU A 84 -12.20 1.11 14.47
N LYS A 85 -11.96 0.57 15.66
CA LYS A 85 -11.20 -0.67 15.81
C LYS A 85 -11.86 -1.84 15.09
N GLN A 86 -13.18 -1.98 15.22
CA GLN A 86 -13.96 -2.99 14.51
C GLN A 86 -13.99 -2.77 13.00
N LEU A 87 -14.13 -1.52 12.53
CA LEU A 87 -14.12 -1.19 11.11
C LEU A 87 -12.76 -1.53 10.47
N LEU A 88 -11.66 -1.10 11.10
CA LEU A 88 -10.31 -1.38 10.62
C LEU A 88 -10.06 -2.89 10.53
N ARG A 89 -10.45 -3.66 11.54
CA ARG A 89 -10.31 -5.13 11.52
C ARG A 89 -11.00 -5.78 10.31
N TYR A 90 -12.25 -5.39 10.01
CA TYR A 90 -12.96 -5.99 8.88
C TYR A 90 -12.39 -5.56 7.52
N VAL A 91 -12.04 -4.28 7.37
CA VAL A 91 -11.43 -3.80 6.13
C VAL A 91 -10.08 -4.47 5.90
N MET A 92 -9.23 -4.56 6.92
CA MET A 92 -7.94 -5.26 6.82
C MET A 92 -8.09 -6.72 6.38
N ALA A 93 -9.15 -7.42 6.80
CA ALA A 93 -9.44 -8.77 6.35
C ALA A 93 -9.80 -8.85 4.86
N ASP A 94 -10.50 -7.85 4.33
CA ASP A 94 -10.81 -7.75 2.91
C ASP A 94 -9.53 -7.42 2.10
N GLU A 95 -8.75 -6.42 2.53
CA GLU A 95 -7.51 -6.03 1.84
C GLU A 95 -6.46 -7.14 1.82
N ALA A 96 -6.36 -7.92 2.90
CA ALA A 96 -5.43 -9.04 2.91
C ALA A 96 -5.77 -10.10 1.85
N ARG A 97 -7.07 -10.32 1.60
CA ARG A 97 -7.50 -11.17 0.49
C ARG A 97 -7.14 -10.54 -0.84
N HIS A 98 -7.33 -9.23 -1.01
CA HIS A 98 -7.06 -8.51 -2.26
C HIS A 98 -5.58 -8.63 -2.64
N VAL A 99 -4.67 -8.37 -1.69
CA VAL A 99 -3.23 -8.58 -1.84
C VAL A 99 -2.90 -10.02 -2.20
N ALA A 100 -3.44 -11.01 -1.47
CA ALA A 100 -3.16 -12.42 -1.71
C ALA A 100 -3.55 -12.86 -3.12
N PHE A 101 -4.71 -12.41 -3.60
CA PHE A 101 -5.15 -12.68 -4.95
C PHE A 101 -4.29 -11.97 -6.02
N GLY A 102 -3.87 -10.73 -5.76
CA GLY A 102 -2.91 -10.02 -6.59
C GLY A 102 -1.61 -10.81 -6.74
N VAL A 103 -1.06 -11.31 -5.62
CA VAL A 103 0.16 -12.14 -5.62
C VAL A 103 -0.02 -13.38 -6.49
N LEU A 104 -1.08 -14.17 -6.27
CA LEU A 104 -1.29 -15.41 -7.02
C LEU A 104 -1.47 -15.17 -8.53
N SER A 105 -2.28 -14.17 -8.89
CA SER A 105 -2.57 -13.86 -10.29
C SER A 105 -1.34 -13.33 -11.03
N LEU A 106 -0.58 -12.46 -10.39
CA LEU A 106 0.62 -11.86 -10.98
C LEU A 106 1.79 -12.85 -11.02
N GLN A 107 1.96 -13.73 -10.03
CA GLN A 107 2.97 -14.79 -10.07
C GLN A 107 2.82 -15.69 -11.30
N GLU A 108 1.60 -16.15 -11.58
CA GLU A 108 1.32 -16.97 -12.76
C GLU A 108 1.65 -16.19 -14.04
N TYR A 109 1.22 -14.93 -14.14
CA TYR A 109 1.47 -14.11 -15.32
C TYR A 109 2.97 -13.81 -15.53
N TYR A 110 3.67 -13.39 -14.47
CA TYR A 110 5.08 -12.97 -14.51
C TYR A 110 6.03 -14.11 -14.84
N SER A 111 5.65 -15.37 -14.57
CA SER A 111 6.42 -16.55 -14.97
C SER A 111 6.66 -16.66 -16.49
N ASN A 112 5.83 -15.97 -17.30
CA ASN A 112 5.89 -15.99 -18.76
C ASN A 112 6.47 -14.70 -19.36
N LEU A 113 6.85 -13.73 -18.53
CA LEU A 113 7.38 -12.44 -19.00
C LEU A 113 8.86 -12.50 -19.32
N THR A 114 9.27 -11.71 -20.30
CA THR A 114 10.68 -11.48 -20.61
C THR A 114 11.34 -10.62 -19.53
N GLN A 115 12.68 -10.63 -19.49
CA GLN A 115 13.43 -9.76 -18.58
C GLN A 115 13.09 -8.26 -18.77
N ALA A 116 12.88 -7.83 -20.01
CA ALA A 116 12.51 -6.44 -20.30
C ALA A 116 11.13 -6.09 -19.74
N GLU A 117 10.15 -6.99 -19.89
CA GLU A 117 8.81 -6.76 -19.33
C GLU A 117 8.83 -6.78 -17.79
N ILE A 118 9.59 -7.70 -17.18
CA ILE A 118 9.81 -7.72 -15.72
C ILE A 118 10.48 -6.44 -15.23
N ARG A 119 11.48 -5.92 -15.95
CA ARG A 119 12.15 -4.65 -15.64
C ARG A 119 11.16 -3.51 -15.53
N GLU A 120 10.20 -3.40 -16.46
CA GLU A 120 9.16 -2.36 -16.39
C GLU A 120 8.31 -2.45 -15.12
N ARG A 121 7.98 -3.68 -14.66
CA ARG A 121 7.20 -3.88 -13.41
C ARG A 121 8.04 -3.54 -12.18
N GLN A 122 9.32 -3.90 -12.20
CA GLN A 122 10.26 -3.55 -11.13
C GLN A 122 10.46 -2.05 -11.03
N GLU A 123 10.63 -1.34 -12.16
CA GLU A 123 10.73 0.12 -12.21
C GLU A 123 9.46 0.77 -11.68
N PHE A 124 8.29 0.30 -12.13
CA PHE A 124 7.01 0.79 -11.63
C PHE A 124 6.86 0.61 -10.11
N ALA A 125 7.15 -0.59 -9.59
CA ALA A 125 7.05 -0.86 -8.15
C ALA A 125 8.02 0.02 -7.34
N PHE A 126 9.25 0.21 -7.82
CA PHE A 126 10.22 1.08 -7.18
C PHE A 126 9.76 2.55 -7.17
N GLU A 127 9.31 3.07 -8.31
CA GLU A 127 8.82 4.44 -8.42
C GLU A 127 7.58 4.67 -7.56
N ALA A 128 6.62 3.74 -7.56
CA ALA A 128 5.45 3.81 -6.71
C ALA A 128 5.84 3.86 -5.22
N ALA A 129 6.79 3.03 -4.79
CA ALA A 129 7.28 3.02 -3.41
C ALA A 129 7.95 4.35 -3.03
N VAL A 130 8.79 4.91 -3.92
CA VAL A 130 9.45 6.22 -3.69
C VAL A 130 8.43 7.36 -3.66
N ARG A 131 7.45 7.39 -4.56
CA ARG A 131 6.41 8.44 -4.57
C ARG A 131 5.52 8.37 -3.32
N MET A 132 5.22 7.17 -2.83
CA MET A 132 4.46 7.00 -1.59
C MET A 132 5.22 7.48 -0.35
N ARG A 133 6.55 7.57 -0.37
CA ARG A 133 7.32 8.21 0.71
C ARG A 133 6.85 9.65 0.95
N ASP A 134 6.67 10.43 -0.12
CA ASP A 134 6.38 11.86 -0.02
C ASP A 134 4.92 12.14 0.40
N ARG A 135 4.01 11.18 0.17
CA ARG A 135 2.62 11.20 0.71
C ARG A 135 2.59 11.34 2.23
N PHE A 136 3.56 10.77 2.95
CA PHE A 136 3.57 10.76 4.43
C PHE A 136 4.11 12.05 5.06
N LEU A 137 4.36 13.09 4.27
CA LEU A 137 4.72 14.41 4.77
C LEU A 137 3.51 15.20 5.30
N SER A 138 2.28 14.69 5.17
CA SER A 138 1.04 15.23 5.76
C SER A 138 0.84 16.74 5.55
N GLN A 139 1.21 17.25 4.37
CA GLN A 139 1.24 18.67 4.05
C GLN A 139 -0.13 19.34 4.27
N GLU A 140 -1.20 18.66 3.87
CA GLU A 140 -2.59 19.13 3.97
C GLU A 140 -3.06 19.25 5.43
N VAL A 141 -2.52 18.41 6.32
CA VAL A 141 -2.81 18.46 7.76
C VAL A 141 -2.17 19.70 8.36
N TYR A 142 -0.90 19.96 8.04
CA TYR A 142 -0.20 21.17 8.51
C TYR A 142 -0.86 22.44 8.01
N GLU A 143 -1.21 22.48 6.72
CA GLU A 143 -1.93 23.60 6.12
C GLU A 143 -3.26 23.88 6.86
N ARG A 144 -4.07 22.84 7.10
CA ARG A 144 -5.35 22.99 7.81
C ARG A 144 -5.18 23.47 9.26
N LEU A 145 -4.11 23.07 9.92
CA LEU A 145 -3.79 23.48 11.29
C LEU A 145 -3.12 24.86 11.37
N GLY A 146 -2.85 25.53 10.24
CA GLY A 146 -2.14 26.81 10.21
C GLY A 146 -0.65 26.68 10.56
N VAL A 147 -0.10 25.47 10.46
CA VAL A 147 1.32 25.19 10.70
C VAL A 147 2.09 25.42 9.39
N PRO A 148 3.21 26.16 9.40
CA PRO A 148 4.04 26.34 8.21
C PRO A 148 4.49 24.99 7.61
N VAL A 149 3.97 24.67 6.42
CA VAL A 149 4.21 23.37 5.76
C VAL A 149 5.69 23.14 5.46
N ARG A 150 6.36 24.13 4.88
CA ARG A 150 7.76 23.99 4.43
C ARG A 150 8.73 23.64 5.57
N PRO A 151 8.75 24.33 6.72
CA PRO A 151 9.56 23.91 7.86
C PRO A 151 9.28 22.49 8.36
N MET A 152 8.00 22.05 8.35
CA MET A 152 7.65 20.69 8.76
C MET A 152 8.15 19.64 7.76
N VAL A 153 8.01 19.90 6.47
CA VAL A 153 8.55 19.03 5.41
C VAL A 153 10.07 18.93 5.51
N GLU A 154 10.76 20.07 5.64
CA GLU A 154 12.21 20.11 5.81
C GLU A 154 12.66 19.35 7.07
N LEU A 155 11.93 19.48 8.18
CA LEU A 155 12.21 18.71 9.40
C LEU A 155 12.06 17.21 9.18
N LEU A 156 10.94 16.76 8.60
CA LEU A 156 10.64 15.34 8.39
C LEU A 156 11.62 14.69 7.42
N LEU A 157 12.02 15.39 6.35
CA LEU A 157 13.00 14.90 5.38
C LEU A 157 14.41 14.76 5.96
N ASN A 158 14.74 15.56 6.99
CA ASN A 158 16.04 15.54 7.67
C ASN A 158 16.04 14.68 8.94
N LEU A 159 14.94 13.98 9.26
CA LEU A 159 14.94 13.04 10.37
C LEU A 159 15.90 11.87 10.07
N PRO A 160 16.67 11.40 11.08
CA PRO A 160 17.47 10.19 10.93
C PRO A 160 16.58 9.02 10.50
N PRO A 161 17.07 8.09 9.65
CA PRO A 161 16.29 6.92 9.19
C PRO A 161 15.68 6.12 10.35
N GLU A 162 16.42 5.96 11.46
CA GLU A 162 15.92 5.28 12.67
C GLU A 162 14.70 5.97 13.33
N ARG A 163 14.51 7.27 13.11
CA ARG A 163 13.39 8.06 13.64
C ARG A 163 12.24 8.21 12.65
N SER A 164 12.43 7.77 11.41
CA SER A 164 11.38 7.78 10.39
C SER A 164 10.48 6.55 10.52
N ALA A 165 9.79 6.42 11.66
CA ALA A 165 8.88 5.30 11.94
C ALA A 165 7.87 5.09 10.80
N PHE A 166 7.49 6.16 10.09
CA PHE A 166 6.59 6.12 8.94
C PHE A 166 7.22 5.60 7.65
N GLN A 167 8.50 5.92 7.35
CA GLN A 167 9.20 5.25 6.24
C GLN A 167 9.34 3.75 6.52
N ARG A 168 9.67 3.40 7.77
CA ARG A 168 9.75 2.01 8.19
C ARG A 168 8.40 1.29 8.03
N MET A 169 7.30 1.96 8.40
CA MET A 169 5.94 1.43 8.21
C MET A 169 5.57 1.21 6.73
N LEU A 170 5.88 2.15 5.85
CA LEU A 170 5.61 2.05 4.40
C LEU A 170 6.32 0.82 3.79
N PHE A 171 7.62 0.68 4.04
CA PHE A 171 8.41 -0.38 3.42
C PHE A 171 8.26 -1.74 4.11
N ALA A 172 7.83 -1.76 5.38
CA ALA A 172 7.50 -2.99 6.12
C ALA A 172 6.38 -3.84 5.49
N LYS A 173 5.59 -3.29 4.55
CA LYS A 173 4.59 -4.07 3.80
C LYS A 173 4.89 -4.17 2.31
N ILE A 174 5.42 -3.12 1.69
CA ILE A 174 5.75 -3.13 0.26
C ILE A 174 6.84 -4.15 -0.06
N VAL A 175 7.93 -4.19 0.72
CA VAL A 175 9.08 -5.06 0.43
C VAL A 175 8.70 -6.55 0.59
N PRO A 176 8.05 -6.98 1.69
CA PRO A 176 7.53 -8.34 1.80
C PRO A 176 6.58 -8.74 0.68
N ASN A 177 5.63 -7.87 0.30
CA ASN A 177 4.68 -8.19 -0.76
C ASN A 177 5.37 -8.32 -2.13
N CYS A 178 6.36 -7.48 -2.44
CA CYS A 178 7.19 -7.61 -3.64
C CYS A 178 8.02 -8.89 -3.63
N ARG A 179 8.55 -9.28 -2.47
CA ARG A 179 9.26 -10.56 -2.28
C ARG A 179 8.34 -11.75 -2.48
N LYS A 180 7.17 -11.74 -1.84
CA LYS A 180 6.17 -12.80 -1.94
C LYS A 180 5.71 -12.99 -3.38
N LEU A 181 5.47 -11.90 -4.10
CA LEU A 181 5.19 -11.90 -5.54
C LEU A 181 6.33 -12.49 -6.38
N GLY A 182 7.55 -12.57 -5.85
CA GLY A 182 8.76 -12.96 -6.59
C GLY A 182 9.34 -11.83 -7.44
N LEU A 183 8.71 -10.65 -7.47
CA LEU A 183 9.15 -9.50 -8.24
C LEU A 183 10.49 -8.93 -7.73
N LEU A 184 10.75 -9.06 -6.44
CA LEU A 184 11.99 -8.59 -5.81
C LEU A 184 13.24 -9.23 -6.44
N ASP A 185 13.17 -10.54 -6.70
CA ASP A 185 14.28 -11.37 -7.21
C ASP A 185 14.17 -11.69 -8.70
N ALA A 186 13.09 -11.23 -9.36
CA ALA A 186 12.86 -11.53 -10.77
C ALA A 186 13.92 -10.88 -11.69
N GLY A 187 14.14 -11.50 -12.85
CA GLY A 187 15.11 -11.02 -13.84
C GLY A 187 16.54 -11.07 -13.32
N ASP A 188 17.18 -9.91 -13.21
CA ASP A 188 18.55 -9.73 -12.70
C ASP A 188 18.59 -9.21 -11.25
N GLY A 189 17.45 -9.16 -10.55
CA GLY A 189 17.39 -8.72 -9.15
C GLY A 189 17.46 -7.20 -8.96
N TRP A 190 17.28 -6.40 -10.01
CA TRP A 190 17.37 -4.94 -9.90
C TRP A 190 16.46 -4.32 -8.85
N LEU A 191 15.23 -4.82 -8.65
CA LEU A 191 14.36 -4.25 -7.60
C LEU A 191 14.97 -4.43 -6.21
N ARG A 192 15.59 -5.59 -5.95
CA ARG A 192 16.35 -5.84 -4.73
C ARG A 192 17.51 -4.87 -4.59
N ASP A 193 18.28 -4.65 -5.65
CA ASP A 193 19.41 -3.71 -5.62
C ASP A 193 18.94 -2.30 -5.30
N ARG A 194 17.87 -1.84 -5.95
CA ARG A 194 17.28 -0.52 -5.71
C ARG A 194 16.73 -0.36 -4.29
N PHE A 195 16.04 -1.36 -3.75
CA PHE A 195 15.60 -1.34 -2.35
C PHE A 195 16.76 -1.42 -1.35
N THR A 196 17.86 -2.07 -1.72
CA THR A 196 19.10 -2.08 -0.92
C THR A 196 19.73 -0.70 -0.90
N GLU A 197 19.85 -0.03 -2.05
CA GLU A 197 20.44 1.31 -2.17
C GLU A 197 19.72 2.37 -1.33
N ILE A 198 18.38 2.29 -1.25
CA ILE A 198 17.60 3.22 -0.43
C ILE A 198 17.46 2.77 1.03
N GLY A 199 18.10 1.65 1.42
CA GLY A 199 18.18 1.19 2.80
C GLY A 199 16.90 0.54 3.35
N VAL A 200 16.02 0.03 2.49
CA VAL A 200 14.72 -0.55 2.90
C VAL A 200 14.67 -2.07 2.77
N ILE A 201 15.74 -2.70 2.27
CA ILE A 201 15.77 -4.16 2.11
C ILE A 201 15.68 -4.93 3.43
N GLU A 202 16.01 -4.29 4.57
CA GLU A 202 15.89 -4.88 5.91
C GLU A 202 14.48 -5.41 6.23
N PHE A 203 13.46 -4.89 5.53
CA PHE A 203 12.07 -5.30 5.71
C PHE A 203 11.71 -6.61 5.00
N GLU A 204 12.57 -7.21 4.19
CA GLU A 204 12.19 -8.35 3.33
C GLU A 204 11.72 -9.61 4.07
N HIS A 205 12.07 -9.73 5.36
CA HIS A 205 11.68 -10.84 6.23
C HIS A 205 10.61 -10.45 7.26
N HIS A 206 10.04 -9.25 7.16
CA HIS A 206 8.90 -8.87 7.98
C HIS A 206 7.65 -9.64 7.55
N VAL A 207 6.74 -9.84 8.50
CA VAL A 207 5.47 -10.56 8.31
C VAL A 207 4.72 -9.94 7.14
N ASP A 208 4.45 -10.76 6.12
CA ASP A 208 3.69 -10.33 4.96
C ASP A 208 2.21 -10.15 5.30
N THR A 209 1.46 -9.48 4.43
CA THR A 209 0.05 -9.17 4.66
C THR A 209 -0.81 -10.39 4.97
N SER A 210 -0.55 -11.52 4.32
CA SER A 210 -1.40 -12.71 4.46
C SER A 210 -1.05 -13.57 5.68
N GLU A 211 0.20 -13.54 6.14
CA GLU A 211 0.59 -14.17 7.40
C GLU A 211 -0.05 -13.42 8.59
N GLU A 212 -0.09 -12.08 8.53
CA GLU A 212 -0.84 -11.27 9.51
C GLU A 212 -2.32 -11.64 9.54
N TYR A 213 -2.93 -11.89 8.38
CA TYR A 213 -4.34 -12.29 8.30
C TYR A 213 -4.62 -13.62 9.03
N GLU A 214 -3.73 -14.61 8.93
CA GLU A 214 -3.90 -15.87 9.66
C GLU A 214 -3.87 -15.65 11.18
N GLU A 215 -3.01 -14.78 11.67
CA GLU A 215 -2.97 -14.39 13.08
C GLU A 215 -4.21 -13.59 13.51
N PHE A 216 -4.68 -12.67 12.65
CA PHE A 216 -5.84 -11.82 12.93
C PHE A 216 -7.17 -12.57 12.92
N VAL A 217 -7.32 -13.62 12.11
CA VAL A 217 -8.53 -14.46 12.07
C VAL A 217 -8.54 -15.50 13.19
N ALA A 218 -7.36 -15.88 13.70
CA ALA A 218 -7.23 -16.82 14.82
C ALA A 218 -7.53 -16.19 16.20
N ALA A 219 -7.59 -14.85 16.30
CA ALA A 219 -7.80 -14.08 17.53
C ALA A 219 -9.24 -13.56 17.69
#